data_AF-A0A2G9TT26-F1
#
_entry.id   AF-A0A2G9TT26-F1
#
_cell.length_a   1.000
_cell.length_b   1.000
_cell.length_c   1.000
_cell.angle_alpha   90.00
_cell.angle_beta   90.00
_cell.angle_gamma   90.00
#
_symmetry.space_group_name_H-M   'P 1'
#
loop_
_entity.id
_entity.type
_entity.pdbx_description
1 polymer ?
#
loop_
_entity_poly.entity_id
_entity_poly.type
_entity_poly.pdbx_seq_one_letter_code
_entity_poly.pdbx_strand_id
1 'polypeptide(L)' 'MTFERLFENFENVDTPQECQVTGSIPSWLHGTMVRNGPGMFKIGDTEYKHWFDGMAYIQRYHFEDGK' A
#
# COMPACT_ATOMS: atom_id res chain seq x y z
N MET A 1 4.89 -5.07 18.24
CA MET A 1 4.25 -4.63 16.99
C MET A 1 2.79 -5.02 17.07
N THR A 2 1.86 -4.06 16.96
CA THR A 2 0.42 -4.34 16.90
C THR A 2 -0.06 -4.29 15.45
N PHE A 3 -1.15 -5.00 15.13
CA PHE A 3 -1.71 -5.08 13.78
C PHE A 3 -2.78 -4.02 13.50
N GLU A 4 -3.04 -3.12 14.46
CA GLU A 4 -4.10 -2.10 14.38
C GLU A 4 -3.97 -1.23 13.14
N ARG A 5 -2.73 -0.87 12.75
CA ARG A 5 -2.43 -0.09 11.54
C ARG A 5 -2.96 -0.72 10.24
N LEU A 6 -3.22 -2.03 10.19
CA LEU A 6 -3.82 -2.68 9.01
C LEU A 6 -5.29 -2.28 8.78
N PHE A 7 -5.94 -1.72 9.81
CA PHE A 7 -7.36 -1.36 9.80
C PHE A 7 -7.61 0.14 9.95
N GLU A 8 -6.57 0.95 9.74
CA GLU A 8 -6.65 2.41 9.76
C GLU A 8 -6.79 2.99 8.34
N ASN A 9 -7.20 4.26 8.24
CA ASN A 9 -7.21 4.96 6.96
C ASN A 9 -5.78 5.31 6.52
N PHE A 10 -5.44 4.99 5.28
CA PHE A 10 -4.21 5.44 4.63
C PHE A 10 -4.48 6.71 3.82
N GLU A 11 -3.54 7.65 3.87
CA GLU A 11 -3.54 8.79 2.95
C GLU A 11 -3.08 8.36 1.56
N ASN A 12 -3.67 8.98 0.54
CA ASN A 12 -3.23 8.76 -0.83
C ASN A 12 -1.82 9.33 -1.05
N VAL A 13 -1.03 8.65 -1.86
CA VAL A 13 0.26 9.13 -2.31
C VAL A 13 0.14 9.53 -3.77
N ASP A 14 0.09 10.84 -4.04
CA ASP A 14 -0.22 11.38 -5.37
C ASP A 14 0.90 11.15 -6.40
N THR A 15 2.15 11.07 -5.94
CA THR A 15 3.32 10.86 -6.80
C THR A 15 4.19 9.71 -6.29
N PRO A 16 4.80 8.90 -7.18
CA PRO A 16 5.72 7.84 -6.76
C PRO A 16 6.82 8.37 -5.83
N GLN A 17 7.13 7.63 -4.77
CA GLN A 17 8.23 7.94 -3.85
C GLN A 17 9.28 6.84 -3.94
N GLU A 18 10.57 7.22 -3.95
CA GLU A 18 11.66 6.24 -3.86
C GLU A 18 11.62 5.54 -2.50
N CYS A 19 11.65 4.21 -2.52
CA CYS A 19 11.69 3.40 -1.32
C CYS A 19 13.13 3.26 -0.80
N GLN A 20 13.28 3.22 0.53
CA GLN A 20 14.57 2.86 1.12
C GLN A 20 14.84 1.37 0.90
N VAL A 21 15.83 1.05 0.06
CA VAL A 21 16.24 -0.33 -0.21
C VAL A 21 17.17 -0.82 0.90
N THR A 22 16.85 -2.00 1.46
CA THR A 22 17.76 -2.75 2.33
C THR A 22 18.16 -4.03 1.62
N GLY A 23 19.47 -4.24 1.40
CA GLY A 23 19.99 -5.34 0.57
C GLY A 23 20.16 -4.92 -0.90
N SER A 24 19.96 -5.86 -1.83
CA SER A 24 20.07 -5.61 -3.27
C SER A 24 18.85 -6.14 -4.03
N ILE A 25 18.29 -5.30 -4.90
CA ILE A 25 17.23 -5.69 -5.82
C ILE A 25 17.86 -6.47 -6.99
N PRO A 26 17.36 -7.68 -7.36
CA PRO A 26 17.91 -8.45 -8.47
C PRO A 26 17.81 -7.68 -9.79
N SER A 27 18.89 -7.69 -10.59
CA SER A 27 18.95 -6.93 -11.86
C SER A 27 17.95 -7.40 -12.93
N TRP A 28 17.43 -8.62 -12.81
CA TRP A 28 16.39 -9.14 -13.71
C TRP A 28 14.98 -8.72 -13.29
N LEU A 29 14.79 -8.18 -12.08
CA LEU A 29 13.48 -7.75 -11.61
C LEU A 29 13.18 -6.37 -12.19
N HIS A 30 12.37 -6.36 -13.25
CA HIS A 30 11.90 -5.15 -13.89
C HIS A 30 10.39 -5.25 -14.11
N GLY A 31 9.64 -4.27 -13.61
CA GLY A 31 8.19 -4.24 -13.76
C GLY A 31 7.46 -3.74 -12.52
N THR A 32 6.15 -3.97 -12.48
CA THR A 32 5.26 -3.37 -11.48
C THR A 32 4.49 -4.43 -10.72
N MET A 33 4.63 -4.46 -9.39
CA MET A 33 3.74 -5.18 -8.50
C MET A 33 2.56 -4.28 -8.12
N VAL A 34 1.35 -4.76 -8.39
CA VAL A 34 0.11 -4.12 -7.96
C VAL A 34 -0.54 -4.96 -6.88
N ARG A 35 -0.90 -4.32 -5.76
CA ARG A 35 -1.69 -4.93 -4.69
C ARG A 35 -2.99 -4.17 -4.52
N ASN A 36 -4.05 -4.88 -4.17
CA ASN A 36 -5.33 -4.30 -3.80
C ASN A 36 -5.77 -4.84 -2.44
N GLY A 37 -6.37 -3.99 -1.64
CA GLY A 37 -6.88 -4.30 -0.30
C GLY A 37 -7.66 -3.12 0.26
N PRO A 38 -8.23 -3.24 1.45
CA PRO A 38 -8.88 -2.12 2.11
C PRO A 38 -7.84 -1.08 2.54
N GLY A 39 -8.15 0.21 2.39
CA GLY A 39 -7.31 1.28 2.90
C GLY A 39 -8.07 2.46 3.52
N MET A 40 -9.39 2.38 3.58
CA MET A 40 -10.20 3.32 4.35
C MET A 40 -11.34 2.58 5.06
N PHE A 41 -11.36 2.64 6.38
CA PHE A 41 -12.36 2.03 7.26
C PHE A 41 -13.32 3.06 7.89
N LYS A 42 -13.02 4.36 7.76
CA LYS A 42 -13.90 5.45 8.25
C LYS A 42 -14.06 6.56 7.22
N ILE A 43 -15.29 7.00 6.94
CA ILE A 43 -15.60 8.12 6.04
C ILE A 43 -16.63 9.01 6.73
N GLY A 44 -16.23 10.23 7.12
CA GLY A 44 -17.03 11.10 7.96
C GLY A 44 -17.38 10.40 9.28
N ASP A 45 -18.68 10.27 9.57
CA ASP A 45 -19.21 9.59 10.76
C ASP A 45 -19.47 8.09 10.55
N THR A 46 -19.25 7.57 9.34
CA THR A 46 -19.47 6.13 9.02
C THR A 46 -18.20 5.33 9.25
N GLU A 47 -18.32 4.21 9.98
CA GLU A 47 -17.23 3.27 10.26
C GLU A 47 -17.59 1.86 9.80
N TYR A 48 -16.67 1.22 9.09
CA TYR A 48 -16.77 -0.13 8.55
C TYR A 48 -16.17 -1.14 9.53
N LYS A 49 -16.93 -2.18 9.87
CA LYS A 49 -16.61 -3.07 11.01
C LYS A 49 -15.97 -4.39 10.60
N HIS A 50 -16.11 -4.80 9.35
CA HIS A 50 -15.51 -6.02 8.84
C HIS A 50 -14.32 -5.67 7.94
N TRP A 51 -13.26 -6.48 8.00
CA TRP A 51 -12.03 -6.25 7.24
C TRP A 51 -12.22 -6.17 5.70
N PHE A 52 -13.34 -6.66 5.17
CA PHE A 52 -13.66 -6.65 3.74
C PHE A 52 -14.58 -5.49 3.31
N ASP A 53 -15.00 -4.65 4.25
CA ASP A 53 -15.91 -3.54 3.98
C ASP A 53 -15.16 -2.24 3.68
N GLY A 54 -13.88 -2.15 4.06
CA GLY A 54 -13.05 -0.98 3.81
C GLY A 54 -12.90 -0.70 2.30
N MET A 55 -12.84 0.58 1.94
CA MET A 55 -12.74 0.98 0.54
C MET A 55 -11.44 0.47 -0.08
N ALA A 56 -11.53 0.04 -1.35
CA ALA A 56 -10.37 -0.43 -2.10
C ALA A 56 -9.28 0.64 -2.17
N TYR A 57 -8.05 0.22 -1.91
CA TYR A 57 -6.84 1.03 -1.93
C TYR A 57 -5.76 0.28 -2.70
N ILE A 58 -5.43 0.81 -3.88
CA ILE A 58 -4.48 0.21 -4.80
C ILE A 58 -3.08 0.69 -4.45
N GLN A 59 -2.16 -0.25 -4.29
CA GLN A 59 -0.75 0.01 -4.03
C GLN A 59 0.08 -0.42 -5.24
N ARG A 60 1.08 0.38 -5.58
CA ARG A 60 1.99 0.13 -6.70
C ARG A 60 3.44 0.16 -6.21
N TYR A 61 4.18 -0.88 -6.54
CA TYR A 61 5.64 -0.95 -6.37
C TYR A 61 6.25 -1.20 -7.74
N HIS A 62 7.10 -0.29 -8.20
CA HIS A 62 7.75 -0.37 -9.50
C HIS A 62 9.23 -0.62 -9.31
N PHE A 63 9.77 -1.58 -10.06
CA PHE A 63 11.16 -1.98 -10.02
C PHE A 63 11.83 -1.66 -11.34
N GLU A 64 12.90 -0.86 -11.29
CA GLU A 64 13.69 -0.47 -12.46
C GLU A 64 15.13 -0.17 -12.02
N ASP A 65 16.11 -0.71 -12.76
CA ASP A 65 17.55 -0.44 -12.53
C ASP A 65 18.03 -0.66 -11.08
N GLY A 66 17.47 -1.66 -10.40
CA GLY A 66 17.82 -1.99 -9.02
C GLY A 66 17.21 -1.06 -7.97
N LYS A 67 16.20 -0.26 -8.34
CA LYS A 67 15.37 0.57 -7.47
C LYS A 67 13.93 0.06 -7.43
#